data_AF-A0A4R6BYQ9-F1
#
_entry.id   AF-A0A4R6BYQ9-F1
#
_cell.length_a   1.000
_cell.length_b   1.000
_cell.length_c   1.000
_cell.angle_alpha   90.00
_cell.angle_beta   90.00
_cell.angle_gamma   90.00
#
_symmetry.space_group_name_H-M   'P 1'
#
loop_
_entity.id
_entity.type
_entity.pdbx_description
1 polymer ?
#
loop_
_entity_poly.entity_id
_entity_poly.type
_entity_poly.pdbx_seq_one_letter_code
_entity_poly.pdbx_strand_id
1 'polypeptide(L)'
;MFNQNERMTLMKKYGKDEAVELYNSYKQMISSASIRDYKQSLKSYLSDESSPLDDAIAFLDYCYAFKKSNYEVIADWLYTLRAIQMQLEK
;
A
#
# COMPACT_ATOMS: atom_id res chain seq x y z
N MET A 1 -14.98 -4.06 1.51
CA MET A 1 -13.59 -4.48 1.25
C MET A 1 -13.05 -3.59 0.14
N PHE A 2 -11.89 -2.95 0.35
CA PHE A 2 -11.34 -1.96 -0.60
C PHE A 2 -10.88 -2.61 -1.91
N ASN A 3 -11.26 -2.04 -3.05
CA ASN A 3 -10.73 -2.40 -4.37
C ASN A 3 -9.33 -1.79 -4.59
N GLN A 4 -8.62 -2.21 -5.64
CA GLN A 4 -7.24 -1.76 -5.86
C GLN A 4 -7.12 -0.24 -6.05
N ASN A 5 -8.00 0.36 -6.83
CA ASN A 5 -7.99 1.80 -7.04
C ASN A 5 -8.19 2.58 -5.73
N GLU A 6 -9.12 2.13 -4.88
CA GLU A 6 -9.35 2.71 -3.55
C GLU A 6 -8.09 2.60 -2.69
N ARG A 7 -7.47 1.42 -2.63
CA ARG A 7 -6.24 1.20 -1.84
C ARG A 7 -5.11 2.11 -2.31
N MET A 8 -4.84 2.16 -3.61
CA MET A 8 -3.79 3.00 -4.17
C MET A 8 -4.04 4.49 -3.90
N THR A 9 -5.29 4.94 -4.06
CA THR A 9 -5.67 6.33 -3.80
C THR A 9 -5.49 6.70 -2.33
N LEU A 10 -5.96 5.83 -1.43
CA LEU A 10 -5.88 6.07 0.02
C LEU A 10 -4.43 6.15 0.48
N MET A 11 -3.61 5.15 0.14
CA MET A 11 -2.21 5.10 0.54
C MET A 11 -1.42 6.30 0.00
N LYS A 12 -1.63 6.68 -1.27
CA LYS A 12 -0.91 7.81 -1.89
C LYS A 12 -1.29 9.16 -1.33
N LYS A 13 -2.57 9.37 -0.97
CA LYS A 13 -3.04 10.69 -0.54
C LYS A 13 -2.93 10.89 0.97
N TYR A 14 -3.16 9.85 1.76
CA TYR A 14 -3.38 10.00 3.21
C TYR A 14 -2.43 9.18 4.08
N GLY A 15 -1.62 8.27 3.52
CA GLY A 15 -0.82 7.34 4.31
C GLY A 15 0.64 7.23 3.86
N LYS A 16 1.24 8.30 3.34
CA LYS A 16 2.59 8.22 2.75
C LYS A 16 3.66 7.82 3.77
N ASP A 17 3.64 8.44 4.93
CA ASP A 17 4.67 8.23 5.96
C ASP A 17 4.47 6.85 6.61
N GLU A 18 3.23 6.53 7.00
CA GLU A 18 2.87 5.23 7.58
C GLU A 18 3.11 4.07 6.60
N ALA A 19 2.94 4.29 5.29
CA ALA A 19 3.25 3.27 4.29
C ALA A 19 4.72 2.83 4.37
N VAL A 20 5.64 3.80 4.51
CA VAL A 20 7.07 3.53 4.60
C VAL A 20 7.42 2.84 5.93
N GLU A 21 6.79 3.24 7.03
CA GLU A 21 6.97 2.62 8.34
C GLU A 21 6.49 1.15 8.37
N LEU A 22 5.28 0.90 7.87
CA LEU A 22 4.72 -0.45 7.75
C LEU A 22 5.57 -1.30 6.82
N TYR A 23 6.01 -0.76 5.68
CA TYR A 23 6.93 -1.45 4.79
C TYR A 23 8.22 -1.84 5.49
N ASN A 24 8.87 -0.91 6.20
CA ASN A 24 10.12 -1.21 6.90
C ASN A 24 9.95 -2.28 8.00
N SER A 25 8.78 -2.33 8.63
CA SER A 25 8.44 -3.33 9.66
C SER A 25 8.25 -4.73 9.08
N TYR A 26 7.74 -4.85 7.84
CA TYR A 26 7.29 -6.11 7.28
C TYR A 26 8.04 -6.57 6.02
N LYS A 27 8.92 -5.75 5.42
CA LYS A 27 9.58 -6.05 4.14
C LYS A 27 10.36 -7.36 4.09
N GLN A 28 10.82 -7.86 5.24
CA GLN A 28 11.53 -9.14 5.33
C GLN A 28 10.63 -10.35 5.09
N MET A 29 9.30 -10.18 5.12
CA MET A 29 8.33 -11.27 4.99
C MET A 29 8.16 -11.76 3.55
N ILE A 30 8.44 -10.92 2.56
CA ILE A 30 8.20 -11.20 1.14
C ILE A 30 9.47 -10.97 0.35
N SER A 31 9.76 -11.84 -0.60
CA SER A 31 10.92 -11.67 -1.47
C SER A 31 10.80 -10.39 -2.31
N SER A 32 11.91 -9.66 -2.46
CA SER A 32 11.97 -8.46 -3.30
C SER A 32 11.63 -8.73 -4.76
N ALA A 33 11.92 -9.93 -5.27
CA ALA A 33 11.57 -10.35 -6.62
C ALA A 33 10.05 -10.38 -6.84
N SER A 34 9.29 -10.95 -5.90
CA SER A 34 7.82 -11.01 -5.98
C SER A 34 7.19 -9.62 -6.00
N ILE A 35 7.73 -8.69 -5.19
CA ILE A 35 7.24 -7.31 -5.14
C ILE A 35 7.56 -6.55 -6.41
N ARG A 36 8.77 -6.75 -6.98
CA ARG A 36 9.17 -6.10 -8.23
C ARG A 36 8.24 -6.43 -9.38
N ASP A 37 7.91 -7.71 -9.56
CA ASP A 37 7.03 -8.14 -10.64
C ASP A 37 5.60 -7.62 -10.42
N TYR A 38 5.13 -7.62 -9.17
CA TYR A 38 3.84 -7.04 -8.82
C TYR A 38 3.79 -5.53 -9.07
N LYS A 39 4.86 -4.80 -8.74
CA LYS A 39 4.97 -3.35 -8.97
C LYS A 39 4.80 -3.01 -10.45
N GLN A 40 5.31 -3.83 -11.37
CA GLN A 40 5.10 -3.62 -12.81
C GLN A 40 3.63 -3.68 -13.22
N SER A 41 2.83 -4.53 -12.55
CA SER A 41 1.38 -4.59 -12.77
C SER A 41 0.65 -3.32 -12.28
N LEU A 42 1.27 -2.55 -11.38
CA LEU A 42 0.74 -1.32 -10.80
C LEU A 42 1.18 -0.05 -11.52
N LYS A 43 1.84 -0.13 -12.68
CA LYS A 43 2.39 1.03 -13.41
C LYS A 43 1.37 2.12 -13.77
N SER A 44 0.08 1.79 -13.84
CA SER A 44 -0.99 2.78 -14.04
C SER A 44 -1.26 3.65 -12.81
N TYR A 45 -0.79 3.21 -11.64
CA TYR A 45 -0.99 3.87 -10.36
C TYR A 45 0.31 4.45 -9.79
N LEU A 46 1.43 3.78 -10.04
CA LEU A 46 2.76 4.14 -9.54
C LEU A 46 3.56 4.92 -10.58
N SER A 47 4.54 5.70 -10.15
CA SER A 47 5.43 6.39 -11.07
C SER A 47 6.47 5.43 -11.65
N ASP A 48 6.98 5.71 -12.85
CA ASP A 48 8.08 4.95 -13.48
C ASP A 48 9.42 5.13 -12.74
N GLU A 49 9.51 6.13 -11.86
CA GLU A 49 10.69 6.38 -11.04
C GLU A 49 10.71 5.48 -9.81
N SER A 50 11.89 4.96 -9.47
CA SER A 50 12.09 4.12 -8.29
C SER A 50 11.99 4.94 -7.00
N SER A 51 10.77 5.24 -6.57
CA SER A 51 10.51 5.90 -5.30
C SER A 51 10.38 4.88 -4.16
N PRO A 52 11.04 5.10 -3.00
CA PRO A 52 10.84 4.28 -1.79
C PRO A 52 9.36 4.19 -1.37
N LEU A 53 8.57 5.24 -1.63
CA LEU A 53 7.14 5.25 -1.36
C LEU A 53 6.39 4.30 -2.30
N ASP A 54 6.74 4.28 -3.59
CA ASP A 54 6.09 3.38 -4.55
C ASP A 54 6.43 1.91 -4.27
N ASP A 55 7.63 1.62 -3.77
CA ASP A 55 8.00 0.28 -3.29
C ASP A 55 7.18 -0.13 -2.05
N ALA A 56 7.03 0.80 -1.09
CA ALA A 56 6.22 0.57 0.09
C ALA A 56 4.75 0.32 -0.27
N ILE A 57 4.16 1.15 -1.14
CA ILE A 57 2.78 1.01 -1.59
C ILE A 57 2.59 -0.31 -2.36
N ALA A 58 3.51 -0.68 -3.25
CA ALA A 58 3.44 -1.94 -3.98
C ALA A 58 3.49 -3.15 -3.03
N PHE A 59 4.35 -3.10 -2.00
CA PHE A 59 4.43 -4.14 -0.97
C PHE A 59 3.13 -4.27 -0.18
N LEU A 60 2.54 -3.14 0.26
CA LEU A 60 1.32 -3.15 1.07
C LEU A 60 0.10 -3.59 0.24
N ASP A 61 -0.03 -3.14 -1.01
CA ASP A 61 -1.09 -3.61 -1.91
C ASP A 61 -0.97 -5.12 -2.18
N TYR A 62 0.26 -5.61 -2.39
CA TYR A 62 0.52 -7.05 -2.54
C TYR A 62 0.09 -7.83 -1.29
N CYS A 63 0.50 -7.37 -0.10
CA CYS A 63 0.16 -8.02 1.15
C CYS A 63 -1.35 -8.06 1.39
N TYR A 64 -2.06 -6.98 1.05
CA TYR A 64 -3.51 -6.92 1.14
C TYR A 64 -4.20 -7.84 0.11
N ALA A 65 -3.80 -7.76 -1.16
CA ALA A 65 -4.42 -8.50 -2.27
C ALA A 65 -4.28 -10.01 -2.11
N PHE A 66 -3.13 -10.47 -1.61
CA PHE A 66 -2.82 -11.88 -1.43
C PHE A 66 -2.98 -12.36 0.02
N LYS A 67 -3.59 -11.55 0.89
CA LYS A 67 -3.87 -11.85 2.30
C LYS A 67 -2.66 -12.46 3.03
N LYS A 68 -1.52 -11.77 2.97
CA LYS A 68 -0.31 -12.17 3.71
C LYS A 68 -0.53 -12.02 5.22
N SER A 69 0.41 -12.49 6.05
CA SER A 69 0.18 -12.56 7.50
C SER A 69 0.01 -11.20 8.19
N ASN A 70 0.38 -10.09 7.56
CA ASN A 70 0.11 -8.72 8.01
C ASN A 70 -1.20 -8.13 7.42
N TYR A 71 -2.06 -8.95 6.81
CA TYR A 71 -3.29 -8.50 6.14
C TYR A 71 -4.19 -7.65 7.06
N GLU A 72 -4.49 -8.14 8.28
CA GLU A 72 -5.41 -7.45 9.19
C GLU A 72 -4.88 -6.06 9.57
N VAL A 73 -3.57 -5.94 9.82
CA VAL A 73 -2.92 -4.65 10.11
C VAL A 73 -3.10 -3.67 8.95
N ILE A 74 -2.91 -4.13 7.71
CA ILE A 74 -3.07 -3.29 6.52
C ILE A 74 -4.54 -2.93 6.30
N ALA A 75 -5.46 -3.86 6.54
CA ALA A 75 -6.89 -3.62 6.41
C ALA A 75 -7.37 -2.54 7.40
N ASP A 76 -7.02 -2.67 8.67
CA ASP A 76 -7.34 -1.68 9.71
C ASP A 76 -6.75 -0.30 9.40
N TRP A 77 -5.51 -0.27 8.91
CA TRP A 77 -4.88 0.96 8.46
C TRP A 77 -5.63 1.60 7.27
N LEU A 78 -6.06 0.83 6.26
CA LEU A 78 -6.86 1.35 5.14
C LEU A 78 -8.22 1.92 5.60
N TYR A 79 -8.86 1.31 6.60
CA TYR A 79 -10.06 1.88 7.22
C TYR A 79 -9.79 3.21 7.92
N THR A 80 -8.63 3.33 8.58
CA THR A 80 -8.17 4.59 9.18
C THR A 80 -7.97 5.67 8.12
N LEU A 81 -7.29 5.34 7.01
CA LEU A 81 -7.11 6.28 5.89
C LEU A 81 -8.45 6.72 5.29
N ARG A 82 -9.42 5.80 5.18
CA ARG A 82 -10.77 6.12 4.69
C ARG A 82 -11.50 7.07 5.63
N ALA A 83 -11.36 6.89 6.94
CA ALA A 83 -11.94 7.80 7.92
C ALA A 83 -11.35 9.22 7.81
N ILE A 84 -10.03 9.33 7.63
CA ILE A 84 -9.33 10.61 7.40
C ILE A 84 -9.86 11.28 6.13
N GLN A 85 -9.95 10.56 5.02
CA GLN A 85 -10.52 11.09 3.77
C GLN A 85 -11.91 11.68 3.99
N MET A 86 -12.79 10.95 4.68
CA MET A 86 -14.17 11.39 4.95
C MET A 86 -14.25 12.60 5.88
N GLN A 87 -13.23 12.90 6.68
CA GLN A 87 -13.18 14.10 7.52
C GLN A 87 -12.70 15.33 6.73
N LEU A 88 -11.75 15.15 5.81
CA LEU A 88 -11.15 16.24 5.03
C LEU A 88 -12.00 16.68 3.83
N GLU A 89 -12.81 15.79 3.27
CA GLU A 89 -13.69 16.07 2.11
C GLU A 89 -15.10 16.54 2.51
N LYS A 90 -15.30 16.94 3.77
CA LYS A 90 -16.54 17.56 4.28
C LYS A 90 -16.44 19.08 4.25
#